data_AF-A0A925JNI8-F1
#
_entry.id   AF-A0A925JNI8-F1
#
_cell.length_a   1.000
_cell.length_b   1.000
_cell.length_c   1.000
_cell.angle_alpha   90.00
_cell.angle_beta   90.00
_cell.angle_gamma   90.00
#
_symmetry.space_group_name_H-M   'P 1'
#
loop_
_entity.id
_entity.type
_entity.pdbx_description
1 polymer ?
#
loop_
_entity_poly.entity_id
_entity_poly.type
_entity_poly.pdbx_seq_one_letter_code
_entity_poly.pdbx_strand_id
1 'polypeptide(L)'
;MFHKQIAALLLAACATTAAWTQTAKPLPMLHTKGTQWLTSNGKPVVLKGVNLGNWLMLEFWMMGQSSKAIDDQCTLEATLDKRFGYAERERLFQLFRDNWITDRDWDQIPKFGLNLVRLPFIWSLVEDEKNPGHLRADAWKYLDAAIQKAEDRGIYVILDLHGAVGNQGWEHHSGCAGKNQYWATPEYQKRTTWLWQQIAARYKNRASVAGYSLLNEPWGTNEIEMARVMKQLYRDIRTVDSNHVIIFPGHTSSIDGYGDPASEGMSNYAFEMHPYPGHFGWEKPGAAVHKKWLQCLPDGKGVCEWRDRLKR
;
A
#
# COMPACT_ATOMS: atom_id res chain seq x y z
N MET A 1 39.24 -59.78 42.36
CA MET A 1 38.21 -59.76 41.32
C MET A 1 38.00 -58.32 40.87
N PHE A 2 38.25 -58.04 39.60
CA PHE A 2 38.16 -56.72 38.99
C PHE A 2 36.71 -56.26 38.88
N HIS A 3 36.39 -55.06 39.37
CA HIS A 3 35.27 -54.25 38.85
C HIS A 3 35.76 -52.81 38.73
N LYS A 4 36.19 -52.44 37.51
CA LYS A 4 36.40 -51.05 37.11
C LYS A 4 35.02 -50.48 36.74
N GLN A 5 34.53 -49.51 37.50
CA GLN A 5 33.43 -48.64 37.03
C GLN A 5 34.05 -47.42 36.35
N ILE A 6 33.88 -47.33 35.04
CA ILE A 6 34.23 -46.17 34.22
C ILE A 6 33.03 -45.24 34.27
N ALA A 7 33.18 -44.09 34.95
CA ALA A 7 32.23 -43.00 34.85
C ALA A 7 32.45 -42.28 33.51
N ALA A 8 31.52 -42.42 32.57
CA ALA A 8 31.51 -41.67 31.33
C ALA A 8 30.97 -40.26 31.61
N LEU A 9 31.85 -39.24 31.56
CA LEU A 9 31.43 -37.84 31.46
C LEU A 9 30.88 -37.61 30.05
N LEU A 10 29.55 -37.50 29.92
CA LEU A 10 28.89 -36.93 28.76
C LEU A 10 29.00 -35.40 28.84
N LEU A 11 30.02 -34.84 28.20
CA LEU A 11 30.09 -33.41 27.88
C LEU A 11 29.08 -33.13 26.76
N ALA A 12 27.88 -32.68 27.15
CA ALA A 12 26.94 -32.07 26.22
C ALA A 12 27.50 -30.72 25.78
N ALA A 13 28.19 -30.69 24.63
CA ALA A 13 28.56 -29.46 23.97
C ALA A 13 27.27 -28.78 23.46
N CYS A 14 26.74 -27.85 24.27
CA CYS A 14 25.66 -26.98 23.87
C CYS A 14 26.21 -26.00 22.83
N ALA A 15 26.15 -26.38 21.55
CA ALA A 15 26.45 -25.49 20.45
C ALA A 15 25.34 -24.43 20.38
N THR A 16 25.55 -23.31 21.06
CA THR A 16 24.74 -22.11 20.86
C THR A 16 24.99 -21.63 19.44
N THR A 17 24.11 -21.98 18.51
CA THR A 17 24.05 -21.30 17.22
C THR A 17 23.56 -19.88 17.50
N ALA A 18 24.50 -18.96 17.69
CA ALA A 18 24.20 -17.54 17.58
C ALA A 18 23.70 -17.32 16.15
N ALA A 19 22.38 -17.18 16.00
CA ALA A 19 21.79 -16.74 14.75
C ALA A 19 22.27 -15.30 14.55
N TRP A 20 23.26 -15.13 13.67
CA TRP A 20 23.62 -13.82 13.16
C TRP A 20 22.42 -13.32 12.37
N THR A 21 21.52 -12.57 13.01
CA THR A 21 20.56 -11.73 12.29
C THR A 21 21.38 -10.65 11.61
N GLN A 22 21.83 -10.93 10.39
CA GLN A 22 22.42 -9.92 9.54
C GLN A 22 21.31 -8.93 9.21
N THR A 23 21.25 -7.84 9.98
CA THR A 23 20.33 -6.73 9.72
C THR A 23 20.55 -6.31 8.27
N ALA A 24 19.48 -6.32 7.47
CA ALA A 24 19.56 -5.88 6.09
C ALA A 24 20.19 -4.49 6.05
N LYS A 25 21.05 -4.25 5.05
CA LYS A 25 21.65 -2.91 4.89
C LYS A 25 20.52 -1.89 4.71
N PRO A 26 20.60 -0.71 5.34
CA PRO A 26 19.60 0.34 5.15
C PRO A 26 19.36 0.60 3.66
N LEU A 27 18.10 0.61 3.25
CA LEU A 27 17.72 0.87 1.88
C LEU A 27 18.02 2.33 1.51
N PRO A 28 18.59 2.59 0.32
CA PRO A 28 18.75 3.96 -0.15
C PRO A 28 17.39 4.59 -0.46
N MET A 29 17.23 5.89 -0.15
CA MET A 29 16.04 6.65 -0.52
C MET A 29 15.81 6.58 -2.04
N LEU A 30 14.56 6.38 -2.46
CA LEU A 30 14.20 6.35 -3.87
C LEU A 30 13.74 7.73 -4.35
N HIS A 31 13.99 7.99 -5.63
CA HIS A 31 13.44 9.14 -6.33
C HIS A 31 13.12 8.77 -7.79
N THR A 32 12.34 9.60 -8.48
CA THR A 32 12.08 9.44 -9.91
C THR A 32 12.88 10.42 -10.77
N LYS A 33 13.29 9.96 -11.95
CA LYS A 33 13.84 10.80 -13.03
C LYS A 33 13.30 10.31 -14.37
N GLY A 34 12.47 11.13 -15.02
CA GLY A 34 11.71 10.69 -16.18
C GLY A 34 10.87 9.45 -15.83
N THR A 35 11.03 8.37 -16.58
CA THR A 35 10.28 7.12 -16.37
C THR A 35 10.97 6.11 -15.45
N GLN A 36 12.06 6.50 -14.78
CA GLN A 36 12.87 5.60 -13.97
C GLN A 36 12.78 5.90 -12.48
N TRP A 37 12.73 4.83 -11.69
CA TRP A 37 13.00 4.85 -10.26
C TRP A 37 14.49 4.65 -10.02
N LEU A 38 15.08 5.54 -9.23
CA LEU A 38 16.51 5.56 -8.93
C LEU A 38 16.73 5.59 -7.42
N THR A 39 17.78 4.93 -6.95
CA THR A 39 18.31 5.13 -5.60
C THR A 39 18.92 6.53 -5.46
N SER A 40 19.16 7.00 -4.23
CA SER A 40 19.80 8.29 -3.95
C SER A 40 21.21 8.47 -4.56
N ASN A 41 21.89 7.39 -4.94
CA ASN A 41 23.16 7.43 -5.68
C ASN A 41 23.01 7.26 -7.20
N GLY A 42 21.79 7.38 -7.73
CA GLY A 42 21.50 7.41 -9.17
C GLY A 42 21.44 6.04 -9.83
N LYS A 43 21.41 4.92 -9.07
CA LYS A 43 21.29 3.58 -9.65
C LYS A 43 19.83 3.25 -9.94
N PRO A 44 19.49 2.77 -11.15
CA PRO A 44 18.14 2.32 -11.45
C PRO A 44 17.67 1.16 -10.56
N VAL A 45 16.41 1.22 -10.14
CA VAL A 45 15.73 0.18 -9.36
C VAL A 45 14.50 -0.29 -10.13
N VAL A 46 14.35 -1.61 -10.27
CA VAL A 46 13.10 -2.22 -10.74
C VAL A 46 12.35 -2.71 -9.53
N LEU A 47 11.20 -2.09 -9.26
CA LEU A 47 10.31 -2.49 -8.18
C LEU A 47 9.44 -3.66 -8.63
N LYS A 48 9.53 -4.78 -7.92
CA LYS A 48 8.75 -6.01 -8.12
C LYS A 48 8.05 -6.28 -6.81
N GLY A 49 6.75 -6.04 -6.78
CA GLY A 49 6.02 -6.04 -5.52
C GLY A 49 4.77 -6.90 -5.48
N VAL A 50 4.23 -6.97 -4.27
CA VAL A 50 2.95 -7.59 -3.93
C VAL A 50 2.13 -6.62 -3.09
N ASN A 51 0.81 -6.68 -3.22
CA ASN A 51 -0.11 -5.98 -2.32
C ASN A 51 -0.37 -6.84 -1.08
N LEU A 52 -0.31 -6.26 0.12
CA LEU A 52 -0.84 -6.89 1.32
C LEU A 52 -2.34 -6.58 1.48
N GLY A 53 -3.13 -7.04 0.51
CA GLY A 53 -4.58 -6.87 0.49
C GLY A 53 -5.27 -7.56 1.67
N ASN A 54 -6.46 -7.08 2.01
CA ASN A 54 -7.24 -7.52 3.17
C ASN A 54 -6.61 -7.30 4.54
N TRP A 55 -5.46 -6.64 4.66
CA TRP A 55 -4.85 -6.46 5.97
C TRP A 55 -5.37 -5.22 6.70
N LEU A 56 -5.08 -4.03 6.17
CA LEU A 56 -5.44 -2.75 6.80
C LEU A 56 -6.63 -2.07 6.11
N MET A 57 -7.20 -2.74 5.12
CA MET A 57 -8.45 -2.45 4.43
C MET A 57 -9.04 -3.78 3.98
N LEU A 58 -10.34 -4.02 4.19
CA LEU A 58 -10.99 -5.30 3.90
C LEU A 58 -11.74 -5.26 2.56
N GLU A 59 -11.51 -6.29 1.75
CA GLU A 59 -12.26 -6.65 0.56
C GLU A 59 -12.79 -8.08 0.68
N PHE A 60 -14.11 -8.23 0.69
CA PHE A 60 -14.73 -9.49 1.09
C PHE A 60 -14.55 -10.61 0.07
N TRP A 61 -14.39 -10.27 -1.21
CA TRP A 61 -14.14 -11.25 -2.27
C TRP A 61 -12.83 -12.02 -2.05
N MET A 62 -11.81 -11.37 -1.48
CA MET A 62 -10.53 -11.99 -1.13
C MET A 62 -10.62 -12.90 0.11
N MET A 63 -11.59 -12.66 1.00
CA MET A 63 -11.81 -13.50 2.20
C MET A 63 -12.63 -14.77 1.89
N GLY A 64 -13.35 -14.79 0.76
CA GLY A 64 -14.37 -15.81 0.52
C GLY A 64 -15.54 -15.75 1.52
N GLN A 65 -15.75 -14.59 2.16
CA GLN A 65 -16.73 -14.38 3.22
C GLN A 65 -17.82 -13.36 2.85
N SER A 66 -17.90 -12.96 1.57
CA SER A 66 -18.98 -12.11 1.07
C SER A 66 -20.34 -12.78 1.31
N SER A 67 -21.31 -12.01 1.78
CA SER A 67 -22.71 -12.40 1.86
C SER A 67 -23.61 -11.30 1.32
N LYS A 68 -24.89 -11.60 1.07
CA LYS A 68 -25.86 -10.56 0.68
C LYS A 68 -26.05 -9.47 1.75
N ALA A 69 -25.70 -9.75 3.01
CA ALA A 69 -25.90 -8.84 4.12
C ALA A 69 -24.65 -8.02 4.45
N ILE A 70 -23.46 -8.51 4.11
CA ILE A 70 -22.17 -7.89 4.39
C ILE A 70 -21.24 -8.24 3.22
N ASP A 71 -20.89 -7.24 2.42
CA ASP A 71 -19.93 -7.35 1.31
C ASP A 71 -18.83 -6.27 1.32
N ASP A 72 -18.88 -5.35 2.28
CA ASP A 72 -17.92 -4.27 2.47
C ASP A 72 -17.56 -4.05 3.96
N GLN A 73 -16.50 -3.27 4.19
CA GLN A 73 -15.98 -3.02 5.52
C GLN A 73 -16.94 -2.16 6.36
N CYS A 74 -17.54 -1.10 5.80
CA CYS A 74 -18.40 -0.20 6.56
C CYS A 74 -19.66 -0.90 7.09
N THR A 75 -20.25 -1.82 6.31
CA THR A 75 -21.41 -2.61 6.72
C THR A 75 -21.03 -3.62 7.81
N LEU A 76 -19.83 -4.20 7.74
CA LEU A 76 -19.28 -5.02 8.81
C LEU A 76 -19.12 -4.22 10.10
N GLU A 77 -18.45 -3.06 10.03
CA GLU A 77 -18.22 -2.17 11.17
C GLU A 77 -19.54 -1.77 11.83
N ALA A 78 -20.52 -1.31 11.04
CA ALA A 78 -21.85 -0.94 11.53
C ALA A 78 -22.58 -2.14 12.17
N THR A 79 -22.42 -3.35 11.60
CA THR A 79 -23.02 -4.57 12.16
C THR A 79 -22.39 -4.94 13.49
N LEU A 80 -21.06 -4.87 13.60
CA LEU A 80 -20.32 -5.15 14.84
C LEU A 80 -20.63 -4.09 15.91
N ASP A 81 -20.69 -2.82 15.55
CA ASP A 81 -21.10 -1.74 16.45
C ASP A 81 -22.49 -1.97 17.01
N LYS A 82 -23.46 -2.31 16.15
CA LYS A 82 -24.84 -2.58 16.57
C LYS A 82 -24.94 -3.79 17.50
N ARG A 83 -24.14 -4.83 17.27
CA ARG A 83 -24.22 -6.10 18.01
C ARG A 83 -23.42 -6.09 19.31
N PHE A 84 -22.25 -5.47 19.31
CA PHE A 84 -21.25 -5.62 20.35
C PHE A 84 -20.69 -4.28 20.87
N GLY A 85 -20.96 -3.18 20.18
CA GLY A 85 -20.44 -1.86 20.49
C GLY A 85 -19.01 -1.63 19.99
N TYR A 86 -18.62 -0.36 19.94
CA TYR A 86 -17.37 0.12 19.36
C TYR A 86 -16.12 -0.54 19.94
N ALA A 87 -16.02 -0.65 21.27
CA ALA A 87 -14.84 -1.23 21.90
C ALA A 87 -14.59 -2.68 21.46
N GLU A 88 -15.66 -3.46 21.31
CA GLU A 88 -15.55 -4.84 20.88
C GLU A 88 -15.30 -4.96 19.36
N ARG A 89 -15.90 -4.08 18.54
CA ARG A 89 -15.54 -3.93 17.12
C ARG A 89 -14.04 -3.71 16.96
N GLU A 90 -13.47 -2.74 17.68
CA GLU A 90 -12.04 -2.43 17.62
C GLU A 90 -11.18 -3.62 18.05
N ARG A 91 -11.57 -4.34 19.11
CA ARG A 91 -10.87 -5.55 19.56
C ARG A 91 -10.88 -6.66 18.50
N LEU A 92 -12.02 -6.86 17.82
CA LEU A 92 -12.15 -7.87 16.75
C LEU A 92 -11.32 -7.50 15.51
N PHE A 93 -11.32 -6.23 15.11
CA PHE A 93 -10.46 -5.74 14.02
C PHE A 93 -8.98 -5.85 14.39
N GLN A 94 -8.61 -5.58 15.64
CA GLN A 94 -7.25 -5.82 16.12
C GLN A 94 -6.89 -7.30 16.00
N LEU A 95 -7.74 -8.21 16.49
CA LEU A 95 -7.48 -9.66 16.40
C LEU A 95 -7.27 -10.11 14.95
N PHE A 96 -8.09 -9.60 14.03
CA PHE A 96 -7.92 -9.86 12.61
C PHE A 96 -6.57 -9.34 12.08
N ARG A 97 -6.24 -8.06 12.32
CA ARG A 97 -4.99 -7.45 11.83
C ARG A 97 -3.74 -8.09 12.42
N ASP A 98 -3.81 -8.53 13.68
CA ASP A 98 -2.70 -9.20 14.38
C ASP A 98 -2.44 -10.63 13.82
N ASN A 99 -3.36 -11.21 13.03
CA ASN A 99 -3.25 -12.60 12.52
C ASN A 99 -3.31 -12.73 10.99
N TRP A 100 -3.76 -11.72 10.25
CA TRP A 100 -3.93 -11.82 8.79
C TRP A 100 -2.59 -11.91 8.04
N ILE A 101 -1.65 -11.00 8.34
CA ILE A 101 -0.28 -11.03 7.80
C ILE A 101 0.70 -11.33 8.93
N THR A 102 1.49 -12.38 8.75
CA THR A 102 2.44 -12.89 9.75
C THR A 102 3.88 -12.76 9.28
N ASP A 103 4.85 -13.00 10.16
CA ASP A 103 6.27 -13.02 9.79
C ASP A 103 6.59 -14.04 8.69
N ARG A 104 5.82 -15.14 8.62
CA ARG A 104 5.95 -16.12 7.55
C ARG A 104 5.72 -15.48 6.18
N ASP A 105 4.70 -14.63 6.06
CA ASP A 105 4.33 -13.98 4.81
C ASP A 105 5.42 -13.00 4.38
N TRP A 106 5.90 -12.17 5.32
CA TRP A 106 7.03 -11.26 5.10
C TRP A 106 8.30 -12.01 4.68
N ASP A 107 8.58 -13.17 5.26
CA ASP A 107 9.73 -14.01 4.88
C ASP A 107 9.60 -14.63 3.48
N GLN A 108 8.38 -14.78 2.94
CA GLN A 108 8.18 -15.30 1.58
C GLN A 108 8.48 -14.25 0.51
N ILE A 109 8.18 -12.98 0.75
CA ILE A 109 8.30 -11.90 -0.23
C ILE A 109 9.69 -11.89 -0.91
N PRO A 110 10.82 -11.84 -0.18
CA PRO A 110 12.13 -11.83 -0.82
C PRO A 110 12.50 -13.20 -1.42
N LYS A 111 11.95 -14.32 -0.91
CA LYS A 111 12.15 -15.66 -1.48
C LYS A 111 11.53 -15.81 -2.88
N PHE A 112 10.47 -15.04 -3.17
CA PHE A 112 9.90 -14.92 -4.52
C PHE A 112 10.65 -13.90 -5.40
N GLY A 113 11.73 -13.29 -4.90
CA GLY A 113 12.49 -12.26 -5.62
C GLY A 113 11.78 -10.92 -5.71
N LEU A 114 10.81 -10.66 -4.83
CA LEU A 114 10.11 -9.38 -4.69
C LEU A 114 10.89 -8.47 -3.74
N ASN A 115 10.83 -7.15 -4.00
CA ASN A 115 11.55 -6.12 -3.26
C ASN A 115 10.65 -4.93 -2.86
N LEU A 116 9.35 -5.05 -3.07
CA LEU A 116 8.36 -4.01 -2.76
C LEU A 116 7.11 -4.63 -2.15
N VAL A 117 6.54 -3.95 -1.16
CA VAL A 117 5.16 -4.13 -0.70
C VAL A 117 4.37 -2.88 -1.00
N ARG A 118 3.21 -3.01 -1.64
CA ARG A 118 2.17 -1.97 -1.60
C ARG A 118 1.27 -2.29 -0.42
N LEU A 119 1.06 -1.32 0.47
CA LEU A 119 0.33 -1.47 1.72
C LEU A 119 -0.96 -0.64 1.69
N PRO A 120 -2.07 -1.24 1.21
CA PRO A 120 -3.40 -0.63 1.29
C PRO A 120 -3.81 -0.38 2.74
N PHE A 121 -4.27 0.83 3.07
CA PHE A 121 -4.88 1.15 4.35
C PHE A 121 -6.08 2.09 4.23
N ILE A 122 -7.03 1.97 5.15
CA ILE A 122 -8.18 2.89 5.27
C ILE A 122 -7.82 4.11 6.15
N TRP A 123 -8.41 5.27 5.87
CA TRP A 123 -8.23 6.51 6.64
C TRP A 123 -8.41 6.32 8.17
N SER A 124 -9.40 5.50 8.57
CA SER A 124 -9.74 5.23 9.97
C SER A 124 -8.72 4.35 10.70
N LEU A 125 -7.67 3.88 10.02
CA LEU A 125 -6.51 3.27 10.67
C LEU A 125 -5.66 4.31 11.42
N VAL A 126 -5.64 5.55 10.94
CA VAL A 126 -4.76 6.62 11.44
C VAL A 126 -5.57 7.74 12.08
N GLU A 127 -6.63 8.20 11.41
CA GLU A 127 -7.51 9.24 11.94
C GLU A 127 -8.58 8.64 12.87
N ASP A 128 -8.87 9.33 13.97
CA ASP A 128 -9.94 8.96 14.88
C ASP A 128 -11.31 9.29 14.27
N GLU A 129 -12.10 8.27 13.95
CA GLU A 129 -13.43 8.43 13.39
C GLU A 129 -14.43 9.14 14.32
N LYS A 130 -14.18 9.11 15.64
CA LYS A 130 -15.00 9.80 16.65
C LYS A 130 -14.49 11.21 16.96
N ASN A 131 -13.28 11.54 16.53
CA ASN A 131 -12.67 12.85 16.72
C ASN A 131 -11.91 13.29 15.44
N PRO A 132 -12.65 13.70 14.38
CA PRO A 132 -12.06 14.09 13.11
C PRO A 132 -10.93 15.12 13.24
N GLY A 133 -9.86 14.96 12.46
CA GLY A 133 -8.66 15.80 12.53
C GLY A 133 -7.70 15.45 13.68
N HIS A 134 -7.96 14.37 14.39
CA HIS A 134 -7.06 13.85 15.44
C HIS A 134 -6.58 12.44 15.12
N LEU A 135 -5.32 12.16 15.50
CA LEU A 135 -4.77 10.82 15.41
C LEU A 135 -5.43 9.90 16.41
N ARG A 136 -5.65 8.65 16.02
CA ARG A 136 -5.95 7.57 16.97
C ARG A 136 -4.79 7.38 17.94
N ALA A 137 -5.11 6.88 19.14
CA ALA A 137 -4.10 6.49 20.12
C ALA A 137 -3.11 5.43 19.57
N ASP A 138 -3.57 4.57 18.66
CA ASP A 138 -2.82 3.50 18.03
C ASP A 138 -2.52 3.74 16.53
N ALA A 139 -2.64 4.99 16.05
CA ALA A 139 -2.57 5.35 14.63
C ALA A 139 -1.38 4.76 13.86
N TRP A 140 -0.25 4.58 14.54
CA TRP A 140 1.01 4.15 13.93
C TRP A 140 1.29 2.66 14.08
N LYS A 141 0.54 1.92 14.91
CA LYS A 141 0.83 0.54 15.30
C LYS A 141 1.15 -0.35 14.09
N TYR A 142 0.26 -0.37 13.09
CA TYR A 142 0.39 -1.27 11.95
C TYR A 142 1.29 -0.74 10.84
N LEU A 143 1.27 0.58 10.59
CA LEU A 143 2.14 1.18 9.58
C LEU A 143 3.62 1.07 9.99
N ASP A 144 3.95 1.37 11.25
CA ASP A 144 5.31 1.20 11.78
C ASP A 144 5.75 -0.26 11.72
N ALA A 145 4.88 -1.19 12.14
CA ALA A 145 5.20 -2.61 12.13
C ALA A 145 5.45 -3.13 10.70
N ALA A 146 4.64 -2.71 9.73
CA ALA A 146 4.83 -3.08 8.34
C ALA A 146 6.15 -2.53 7.77
N ILE A 147 6.44 -1.24 8.01
CA ILE A 147 7.67 -0.59 7.56
C ILE A 147 8.89 -1.27 8.21
N GLN A 148 8.83 -1.56 9.51
CA GLN A 148 9.92 -2.26 10.20
C GLN A 148 10.14 -3.67 9.63
N LYS A 149 9.07 -4.46 9.45
CA LYS A 149 9.19 -5.81 8.88
C LYS A 149 9.76 -5.80 7.47
N ALA A 150 9.43 -4.77 6.68
CA ALA A 150 9.99 -4.56 5.36
C ALA A 150 11.49 -4.19 5.42
N GLU A 151 11.87 -3.26 6.30
CA GLU A 151 13.26 -2.84 6.54
C GLU A 151 14.16 -3.99 6.93
N ASP A 152 13.71 -4.83 7.87
CA ASP A 152 14.46 -6.00 8.35
C ASP A 152 14.80 -6.99 7.23
N ARG A 153 14.06 -6.91 6.11
CA ARG A 153 14.16 -7.80 4.94
C ARG A 153 14.65 -7.10 3.68
N GLY A 154 15.01 -5.81 3.76
CA GLY A 154 15.46 -5.03 2.61
C GLY A 154 14.37 -4.84 1.55
N ILE A 155 13.11 -4.69 1.98
CA ILE A 155 11.93 -4.49 1.13
C ILE A 155 11.49 -3.02 1.25
N TYR A 156 11.13 -2.40 0.13
CA TYR A 156 10.47 -1.10 0.14
C TYR A 156 8.98 -1.20 0.42
N VAL A 157 8.36 -0.14 0.93
CA VAL A 157 6.91 -0.03 1.14
C VAL A 157 6.35 1.17 0.38
N ILE A 158 5.30 0.96 -0.40
CA ILE A 158 4.41 2.04 -0.85
C ILE A 158 3.23 2.09 0.11
N LEU A 159 3.04 3.23 0.76
CA LEU A 159 1.86 3.48 1.57
C LEU A 159 0.73 3.91 0.64
N ASP A 160 -0.38 3.17 0.65
CA ASP A 160 -1.51 3.39 -0.25
C ASP A 160 -2.77 3.72 0.53
N LEU A 161 -3.25 4.95 0.40
CA LEU A 161 -4.54 5.34 0.97
C LEU A 161 -5.66 4.71 0.13
N HIS A 162 -6.07 3.53 0.57
CA HIS A 162 -6.99 2.69 -0.19
C HIS A 162 -8.45 3.13 -0.06
N GLY A 163 -8.79 3.75 1.08
CA GLY A 163 -10.09 4.38 1.29
C GLY A 163 -9.95 5.67 2.06
N ALA A 164 -10.30 6.78 1.43
CA ALA A 164 -10.36 8.08 2.08
C ALA A 164 -11.67 8.25 2.85
N VAL A 165 -11.67 9.20 3.80
CA VAL A 165 -12.92 9.61 4.42
C VAL A 165 -13.91 10.10 3.35
N GLY A 166 -15.17 9.67 3.48
CA GLY A 166 -16.21 9.99 2.51
C GLY A 166 -16.21 9.12 1.26
N ASN A 167 -15.23 8.22 1.09
CA ASN A 167 -15.12 7.26 -0.01
C ASN A 167 -14.97 7.94 -1.39
N GLN A 168 -13.97 7.51 -2.16
CA GLN A 168 -13.58 8.14 -3.42
C GLN A 168 -14.17 7.50 -4.69
N GLY A 169 -14.97 6.44 -4.54
CA GLY A 169 -15.48 5.60 -5.62
C GLY A 169 -16.58 4.65 -5.11
N TRP A 170 -17.39 4.08 -6.01
CA TRP A 170 -18.67 3.44 -5.63
C TRP A 170 -18.45 2.00 -5.18
N GLU A 171 -17.24 1.51 -5.38
CA GLU A 171 -16.88 0.12 -5.15
C GLU A 171 -16.48 -0.13 -3.70
N HIS A 172 -16.68 -1.37 -3.27
CA HIS A 172 -16.41 -1.82 -1.91
C HIS A 172 -14.95 -1.61 -1.47
N HIS A 173 -13.99 -1.58 -2.41
CA HIS A 173 -12.56 -1.45 -2.11
C HIS A 173 -12.18 -0.04 -1.61
N SER A 174 -13.08 0.94 -1.67
CA SER A 174 -12.91 2.21 -0.94
C SER A 174 -13.30 2.12 0.55
N GLY A 175 -13.81 0.97 0.99
CA GLY A 175 -14.28 0.68 2.35
C GLY A 175 -15.80 0.70 2.54
N CYS A 176 -16.57 1.23 1.59
CA CYS A 176 -18.03 1.29 1.67
C CYS A 176 -18.67 1.35 0.28
N ALA A 177 -19.39 0.31 -0.11
CA ALA A 177 -20.02 0.21 -1.42
C ALA A 177 -21.17 1.21 -1.58
N GLY A 178 -21.35 1.72 -2.79
CA GLY A 178 -22.37 2.71 -3.14
C GLY A 178 -22.18 4.09 -2.51
N LYS A 179 -21.06 4.33 -1.82
CA LYS A 179 -20.79 5.61 -1.16
C LYS A 179 -19.70 6.38 -1.88
N ASN A 180 -19.99 7.64 -2.20
CA ASN A 180 -18.98 8.59 -2.58
C ASN A 180 -19.40 10.01 -2.32
N GLN A 181 -18.77 10.55 -1.31
CA GLN A 181 -18.98 11.89 -0.83
C GLN A 181 -17.67 12.68 -0.89
N TYR A 182 -16.53 12.02 -1.13
CA TYR A 182 -15.19 12.64 -1.16
C TYR A 182 -15.10 13.83 -2.14
N TRP A 183 -15.60 13.67 -3.36
CA TRP A 183 -15.51 14.71 -4.39
C TRP A 183 -16.46 15.88 -4.16
N ALA A 184 -17.63 15.64 -3.57
CA ALA A 184 -18.65 16.66 -3.32
C ALA A 184 -18.44 17.42 -1.99
N THR A 185 -17.56 16.92 -1.11
CA THR A 185 -17.39 17.45 0.25
C THR A 185 -15.96 17.95 0.45
N PRO A 186 -15.71 19.27 0.35
CA PRO A 186 -14.37 19.84 0.51
C PRO A 186 -13.68 19.47 1.83
N GLU A 187 -14.46 19.25 2.89
CA GLU A 187 -13.93 18.84 4.20
C GLU A 187 -13.24 17.46 4.15
N TYR A 188 -13.73 16.52 3.35
CA TYR A 188 -13.11 15.20 3.21
C TYR A 188 -11.76 15.26 2.48
N GLN A 189 -11.61 16.20 1.53
CA GLN A 189 -10.34 16.48 0.88
C GLN A 189 -9.36 17.12 1.87
N LYS A 190 -9.81 18.07 2.71
CA LYS A 190 -8.98 18.66 3.77
C LYS A 190 -8.50 17.63 4.78
N ARG A 191 -9.39 16.72 5.21
CA ARG A 191 -9.03 15.62 6.12
C ARG A 191 -8.02 14.66 5.48
N THR A 192 -8.12 14.42 4.18
CA THR A 192 -7.13 13.64 3.42
C THR A 192 -5.78 14.35 3.32
N THR A 193 -5.78 15.67 3.10
CA THR A 193 -4.55 16.49 3.19
C THR A 193 -3.92 16.39 4.58
N TRP A 194 -4.72 16.59 5.64
CA TRP A 194 -4.24 16.48 7.02
C TRP A 194 -3.64 15.10 7.30
N LEU A 195 -4.32 14.03 6.90
CA LEU A 195 -3.89 12.65 7.07
C LEU A 195 -2.52 12.42 6.42
N TRP A 196 -2.37 12.81 5.16
CA TRP A 196 -1.11 12.68 4.44
C TRP A 196 0.00 13.54 5.04
N GLN A 197 -0.31 14.73 5.57
CA GLN A 197 0.68 15.54 6.28
C GLN A 197 1.16 14.85 7.56
N GLN A 198 0.30 14.15 8.31
CA GLN A 198 0.72 13.36 9.47
C GLN A 198 1.64 12.20 9.07
N ILE A 199 1.26 11.46 8.02
CA ILE A 199 2.04 10.33 7.49
C ILE A 199 3.40 10.81 6.97
N ALA A 200 3.41 11.87 6.17
CA ALA A 200 4.62 12.48 5.62
C ALA A 200 5.54 13.00 6.73
N ALA A 201 5.01 13.70 7.73
CA ALA A 201 5.79 14.18 8.86
C ALA A 201 6.49 13.05 9.61
N ARG A 202 5.80 11.91 9.78
CA ARG A 202 6.33 10.72 10.46
C ARG A 202 7.40 10.01 9.64
N TYR A 203 7.16 9.81 8.35
CA TYR A 203 7.98 8.91 7.53
C TYR A 203 8.98 9.60 6.61
N LYS A 204 9.05 10.94 6.54
CA LYS A 204 9.97 11.69 5.66
C LYS A 204 11.46 11.32 5.71
N ASN A 205 11.89 10.63 6.77
CA ASN A 205 13.27 10.16 6.96
C ASN A 205 13.42 8.63 6.86
N ARG A 206 12.36 7.87 6.56
CA ARG A 206 12.36 6.41 6.45
C ARG A 206 12.50 5.99 4.99
N ALA A 207 13.74 5.82 4.53
CA ALA A 207 14.07 5.50 3.13
C ALA A 207 13.46 4.18 2.59
N SER A 208 13.01 3.29 3.48
CA SER A 208 12.26 2.08 3.11
C SER A 208 10.87 2.40 2.57
N VAL A 209 10.29 3.54 2.91
CA VAL A 209 9.08 4.03 2.25
C VAL A 209 9.52 4.49 0.85
N ALA A 210 9.06 3.78 -0.18
CA ALA A 210 9.35 4.13 -1.57
C ALA A 210 8.53 5.35 -2.02
N GLY A 211 7.30 5.46 -1.54
CA GLY A 211 6.42 6.56 -1.92
C GLY A 211 5.04 6.48 -1.30
N TYR A 212 4.27 7.53 -1.57
CA TYR A 212 2.91 7.73 -1.11
C TYR A 212 1.96 7.61 -2.30
N SER A 213 1.17 6.52 -2.35
CA SER A 213 0.05 6.43 -3.28
C SER A 213 -1.15 7.14 -2.72
N LEU A 214 -1.45 8.30 -3.31
CA LEU A 214 -2.29 9.32 -2.69
C LEU A 214 -3.72 8.85 -2.43
N LEU A 215 -4.27 8.07 -3.36
CA LEU A 215 -5.66 7.62 -3.31
C LEU A 215 -5.90 6.48 -4.30
N ASN A 216 -6.22 5.28 -3.82
CA ASN A 216 -6.49 4.14 -4.69
C ASN A 216 -7.76 4.35 -5.54
N GLU A 217 -7.67 4.11 -6.86
CA GLU A 217 -8.81 3.99 -7.79
C GLU A 217 -9.94 5.02 -7.54
N PRO A 218 -9.66 6.32 -7.74
CA PRO A 218 -10.59 7.43 -7.53
C PRO A 218 -11.73 7.49 -8.59
N TRP A 219 -12.56 6.44 -8.66
CA TRP A 219 -13.56 6.24 -9.71
C TRP A 219 -14.84 7.06 -9.54
N GLY A 220 -14.80 8.09 -8.69
CA GLY A 220 -15.95 8.89 -8.30
C GLY A 220 -16.08 10.26 -8.93
N THR A 221 -15.19 10.61 -9.85
CA THR A 221 -15.13 11.90 -10.53
C THR A 221 -14.53 11.73 -11.93
N ASN A 222 -14.48 12.80 -12.72
CA ASN A 222 -13.81 12.80 -14.01
C ASN A 222 -12.29 13.02 -13.88
N GLU A 223 -11.52 12.64 -14.92
CA GLU A 223 -10.05 12.67 -14.91
C GLU A 223 -9.43 14.06 -14.67
N ILE A 224 -10.08 15.15 -15.13
CA ILE A 224 -9.57 16.52 -14.94
C ILE A 224 -9.72 16.96 -13.49
N GLU A 225 -10.88 16.72 -12.90
CA GLU A 225 -11.14 17.07 -11.50
C GLU A 225 -10.30 16.21 -10.55
N MET A 226 -10.17 14.91 -10.84
CA MET A 226 -9.26 14.02 -10.13
C MET A 226 -7.83 14.58 -10.14
N ALA A 227 -7.29 14.88 -11.32
CA ALA A 227 -5.94 15.40 -11.46
C ALA A 227 -5.75 16.74 -10.74
N ARG A 228 -6.74 17.64 -10.79
CA ARG A 228 -6.71 18.93 -10.07
C ARG A 228 -6.58 18.72 -8.56
N VAL A 229 -7.41 17.85 -7.97
CA VAL A 229 -7.39 17.55 -6.52
C VAL A 229 -6.08 16.87 -6.14
N MET A 230 -5.64 15.87 -6.91
CA MET A 230 -4.40 15.14 -6.61
C MET A 230 -3.16 16.03 -6.72
N LYS A 231 -3.11 16.95 -7.71
CA LYS A 231 -2.05 17.95 -7.82
C LYS A 231 -2.03 18.92 -6.64
N GLN A 232 -3.20 19.29 -6.11
CA GLN A 232 -3.26 20.10 -4.90
C GLN A 232 -2.72 19.33 -3.69
N LEU A 233 -3.14 18.08 -3.51
CA LEU A 233 -2.65 17.21 -2.43
C LEU A 233 -1.14 16.99 -2.51
N TYR A 234 -0.57 16.81 -3.70
CA TYR A 234 0.88 16.79 -3.92
C TYR A 234 1.55 18.05 -3.34
N ARG A 235 1.05 19.25 -3.67
CA ARG A 235 1.62 20.51 -3.18
C ARG A 235 1.55 20.60 -1.66
N ASP A 236 0.43 20.20 -1.08
CA ASP A 236 0.23 20.23 0.36
C ASP A 236 1.18 19.27 1.09
N ILE A 237 1.42 18.08 0.55
CA ILE A 237 2.39 17.11 1.10
C ILE A 237 3.81 17.63 0.98
N ARG A 238 4.16 18.29 -0.14
CA ARG A 238 5.48 18.88 -0.36
C ARG A 238 5.83 19.99 0.64
N THR A 239 4.85 20.56 1.35
CA THR A 239 5.12 21.47 2.48
C THR A 239 5.76 20.76 3.69
N VAL A 240 5.66 19.43 3.77
CA VAL A 240 6.13 18.60 4.89
C VAL A 240 7.25 17.65 4.47
N ASP A 241 7.16 17.07 3.27
CA ASP A 241 8.08 16.05 2.77
C ASP A 241 8.47 16.28 1.30
N SER A 242 9.71 16.70 1.10
CA SER A 242 10.33 16.90 -0.22
C SER A 242 11.00 15.64 -0.79
N ASN A 243 11.11 14.56 -0.02
CA ASN A 243 12.02 13.45 -0.31
C ASN A 243 11.32 12.27 -0.98
N HIS A 244 10.13 11.88 -0.52
CA HIS A 244 9.47 10.67 -0.99
C HIS A 244 8.80 10.87 -2.35
N VAL A 245 8.70 9.79 -3.12
CA VAL A 245 7.96 9.79 -4.38
C VAL A 245 6.47 9.95 -4.08
N ILE A 246 5.80 10.89 -4.76
CA ILE A 246 4.35 10.99 -4.72
C ILE A 246 3.77 10.24 -5.91
N ILE A 247 2.92 9.26 -5.66
CA ILE A 247 2.34 8.39 -6.68
C ILE A 247 0.91 8.86 -6.93
N PHE A 248 0.68 9.42 -8.11
CA PHE A 248 -0.62 9.86 -8.57
C PHE A 248 -1.46 8.68 -9.05
N PRO A 249 -2.72 8.56 -8.62
CA PRO A 249 -3.60 7.54 -9.16
C PRO A 249 -4.05 7.89 -10.57
N GLY A 250 -4.15 6.88 -11.41
CA GLY A 250 -4.83 6.96 -12.69
C GLY A 250 -6.35 6.97 -12.55
N HIS A 251 -7.01 7.61 -13.51
CA HIS A 251 -8.44 7.45 -13.70
C HIS A 251 -8.73 6.10 -14.38
N THR A 252 -9.98 5.63 -14.37
CA THR A 252 -10.37 4.36 -15.04
C THR A 252 -9.94 4.29 -16.51
N SER A 253 -9.86 5.44 -17.17
CA SER A 253 -9.51 5.57 -18.59
C SER A 253 -8.02 5.82 -18.85
N SER A 254 -7.36 6.66 -18.05
CA SER A 254 -6.06 7.24 -18.42
C SER A 254 -5.37 7.96 -17.24
N ILE A 255 -4.16 8.46 -17.52
CA ILE A 255 -3.45 9.48 -16.71
C ILE A 255 -3.46 10.86 -17.41
N ASP A 256 -4.15 10.99 -18.54
CA ASP A 256 -3.99 12.13 -19.45
C ASP A 256 -4.54 13.43 -18.82
N GLY A 257 -5.47 13.32 -17.88
CA GLY A 257 -5.96 14.45 -17.09
C GLY A 257 -4.88 15.19 -16.29
N TYR A 258 -3.73 14.57 -16.05
CA TYR A 258 -2.59 15.23 -15.41
C TYR A 258 -1.76 16.10 -16.38
N GLY A 259 -1.89 15.95 -17.70
CA GLY A 259 -1.00 16.63 -18.65
C GLY A 259 0.48 16.34 -18.35
N ASP A 260 1.30 17.38 -18.30
CA ASP A 260 2.71 17.30 -17.87
C ASP A 260 2.91 17.99 -16.51
N PRO A 261 2.87 17.24 -15.38
CA PRO A 261 3.13 17.81 -14.06
C PRO A 261 4.51 18.45 -13.91
N ALA A 262 5.53 18.02 -14.68
CA ALA A 262 6.85 18.62 -14.61
C ALA A 262 6.86 20.05 -15.16
N SER A 263 6.05 20.33 -16.21
CA SER A 263 5.84 21.70 -16.70
C SER A 263 5.18 22.63 -15.66
N GLU A 264 4.46 22.06 -14.68
CA GLU A 264 3.88 22.76 -13.53
C GLU A 264 4.83 22.84 -12.32
N GLY A 265 6.10 22.46 -12.49
CA GLY A 265 7.12 22.51 -11.44
C GLY A 265 7.08 21.35 -10.45
N MET A 266 6.28 20.31 -10.72
CA MET A 266 6.28 19.09 -9.90
C MET A 266 7.51 18.24 -10.21
N SER A 267 8.01 17.53 -9.20
CA SER A 267 9.14 16.61 -9.34
C SER A 267 9.00 15.43 -8.39
N ASN A 268 9.77 14.39 -8.65
CA ASN A 268 9.81 13.21 -7.80
C ASN A 268 8.40 12.59 -7.60
N TYR A 269 7.68 12.43 -8.71
CA TYR A 269 6.36 11.82 -8.77
C TYR A 269 6.38 10.58 -9.67
N ALA A 270 5.37 9.74 -9.52
CA ALA A 270 5.08 8.61 -10.39
C ALA A 270 3.56 8.53 -10.60
N PHE A 271 3.13 7.60 -11.46
CA PHE A 271 1.72 7.28 -11.66
C PHE A 271 1.47 5.81 -11.33
N GLU A 272 0.32 5.49 -10.76
CA GLU A 272 -0.18 4.12 -10.66
C GLU A 272 -1.38 3.89 -11.58
N MET A 273 -1.35 2.76 -12.27
CA MET A 273 -2.44 2.25 -13.10
C MET A 273 -2.66 0.79 -12.75
N HIS A 274 -3.91 0.35 -12.76
CA HIS A 274 -4.29 -1.03 -12.42
C HIS A 274 -4.79 -1.79 -13.65
N PRO A 275 -3.86 -2.35 -14.44
CA PRO A 275 -4.24 -3.21 -15.55
C PRO A 275 -4.75 -4.54 -15.00
N TYR A 276 -5.94 -4.95 -15.43
CA TYR A 276 -6.51 -6.27 -15.17
C TYR A 276 -6.73 -7.03 -16.49
N PRO A 277 -5.68 -7.48 -17.21
CA PRO A 277 -5.81 -8.19 -18.47
C PRO A 277 -6.60 -9.48 -18.27
N GLY A 278 -7.57 -9.80 -19.13
CA GLY A 278 -8.53 -10.88 -18.85
C GLY A 278 -9.86 -10.36 -18.31
N HIS A 279 -9.81 -9.38 -17.43
CA HIS A 279 -11.01 -8.74 -16.92
C HIS A 279 -11.45 -7.65 -17.91
N PHE A 280 -12.76 -7.45 -18.04
CA PHE A 280 -13.37 -6.46 -18.96
C PHE A 280 -13.23 -6.77 -20.47
N GLY A 281 -13.27 -8.05 -20.85
CA GLY A 281 -13.52 -8.49 -22.24
C GLY A 281 -12.28 -8.91 -23.04
N TRP A 282 -11.11 -9.00 -22.40
CA TRP A 282 -9.84 -9.31 -23.05
C TRP A 282 -9.35 -10.72 -22.74
N GLU A 283 -9.72 -11.73 -23.54
CA GLU A 283 -9.37 -13.14 -23.24
C GLU A 283 -9.86 -13.55 -21.83
N LYS A 284 -9.58 -14.79 -21.38
CA LYS A 284 -9.93 -15.21 -20.02
C LYS A 284 -8.79 -14.82 -19.06
N PRO A 285 -9.10 -14.30 -17.85
CA PRO A 285 -8.09 -14.06 -16.82
C PRO A 285 -7.24 -15.30 -16.56
N GLY A 286 -5.92 -15.10 -16.43
CA GLY A 286 -4.97 -16.18 -16.20
C GLY A 286 -3.52 -15.80 -16.49
N ALA A 287 -2.59 -16.69 -16.12
CA ALA A 287 -1.16 -16.44 -16.27
C ALA A 287 -0.74 -16.13 -17.72
N ALA A 288 -1.40 -16.73 -18.71
CA ALA A 288 -1.11 -16.50 -20.12
C ALA A 288 -1.43 -15.06 -20.56
N VAL A 289 -2.62 -14.55 -20.24
CA VAL A 289 -3.03 -13.19 -20.63
C VAL A 289 -2.19 -12.14 -19.87
N HIS A 290 -1.87 -12.38 -18.60
CA HIS A 290 -0.97 -11.50 -17.84
C HIS A 290 0.44 -11.48 -18.45
N LYS A 291 1.02 -12.64 -18.78
CA LYS A 291 2.33 -12.73 -19.42
C LYS A 291 2.35 -12.01 -20.78
N LYS A 292 1.28 -12.14 -21.55
CA LYS A 292 1.11 -11.46 -22.84
C LYS A 292 1.05 -9.95 -22.65
N TRP A 293 0.28 -9.45 -21.67
CA TRP A 293 0.16 -8.02 -21.39
C TRP A 293 1.48 -7.36 -20.97
N LEU A 294 2.36 -8.10 -20.28
CA LEU A 294 3.70 -7.65 -19.90
C LEU A 294 4.68 -7.48 -21.08
N GLN A 295 4.23 -7.76 -22.31
CA GLN A 295 5.01 -7.60 -23.54
C GLN A 295 4.49 -6.42 -24.37
N CYS A 296 5.33 -5.95 -25.28
CA CYS A 296 4.89 -5.04 -26.33
C CYS A 296 4.15 -5.83 -27.40
N LEU A 297 2.83 -5.64 -27.47
CA LEU A 297 2.00 -6.35 -28.43
C LEU A 297 2.18 -5.77 -29.85
N PRO A 298 1.96 -6.56 -30.92
CA PRO A 298 2.13 -6.09 -32.30
C PRO A 298 1.26 -4.89 -32.66
N ASP A 299 0.11 -4.71 -32.00
CA ASP A 299 -0.80 -3.56 -32.16
C ASP A 299 -0.41 -2.35 -31.29
N GLY A 300 0.77 -2.37 -30.68
CA GLY A 300 1.30 -1.30 -29.82
C GLY A 300 0.76 -1.33 -28.39
N LYS A 301 -0.17 -2.24 -28.05
CA LYS A 301 -0.79 -2.34 -26.72
C LYS A 301 0.07 -3.10 -25.71
N GLY A 302 -0.48 -3.26 -24.51
CA GLY A 302 0.21 -3.89 -23.37
C GLY A 302 1.13 -2.91 -22.68
N VAL A 303 2.30 -3.36 -22.22
CA VAL A 303 3.24 -2.51 -21.48
C VAL A 303 3.81 -1.35 -22.32
N CYS A 304 3.88 -1.51 -23.65
CA CYS A 304 4.45 -0.50 -24.55
C CYS A 304 3.58 0.77 -24.62
N GLU A 305 2.27 0.61 -24.69
CA GLU A 305 1.32 1.73 -24.71
C GLU A 305 1.53 2.64 -23.49
N TRP A 306 1.60 2.05 -22.30
CA TRP A 306 1.83 2.78 -21.05
C TRP A 306 3.21 3.41 -21.00
N ARG A 307 4.25 2.70 -21.46
CA ARG A 307 5.59 3.26 -21.56
C ARG A 307 5.63 4.51 -22.45
N ASP A 308 4.86 4.55 -23.53
CA ASP A 308 4.82 5.69 -24.43
C ASP A 308 3.95 6.83 -23.91
N ARG A 309 2.88 6.54 -23.16
CA ARG A 309 2.11 7.56 -22.43
C ARG A 309 2.95 8.25 -21.35
N LEU A 310 3.77 7.51 -20.61
CA LEU A 310 4.66 8.05 -19.58
C LEU A 310 5.79 8.97 -20.10
N LYS A 311 6.00 9.04 -21.43
CA LYS A 311 6.99 9.93 -22.04
C LYS A 311 6.40 11.23 -22.56
N ARG A 312 5.07 11.33 -22.62
CA ARG A 312 4.35 12.53 -23.07
C ARG A 312 4.18 13.46 -21.89
#